data_AF-A0A671X1V2-F1
#
_entry.id   AF-A0A671X1V2-F1
#
_cell.length_a   1.000
_cell.length_b   1.000
_cell.length_c   1.000
_cell.angle_alpha   90.00
_cell.angle_beta   90.00
_cell.angle_gamma   90.00
#
_symmetry.space_group_name_H-M   'P 1'
#
loop_
_entity.id
_entity.type
_entity.pdbx_description
1 polymer ?
#
loop_
_entity_poly.entity_id
_entity_poly.type
_entity_poly.pdbx_seq_one_letter_code
_entity_poly.pdbx_strand_id
1 'polypeptide(L)'
;VPSEILIQLLISESVLLLQVGVYMGKRDFVDRVDSVDPVGDGLNLLIIHHCVLPVFVTLSCTFRYGRDDMDVMGIAFRRELYLSTRQVYPPLQDREKGVHTRVQAKLLRKLGDNAYPFFFEFPDNLPCSVALQPAAHDVGKQCAVEFEIQAFSAESQDAKIRKRSMVKLMLRKVQYAPEGEGVAPSVETTRDFVMSDKPLHVKASLDKEIYYHGETIKVHVNVKNDSNKNIKNIILSVDQVSTVVLYSNDAYVKAVAIEEQGDSVAPGGTLDKVYKLLPLLANNRERRGIALDGKLKHEDTNLASSSIIKEGVLKEVMGIMVSYRVMVKLIVGGSVTCLSVCGDEVTVIYQLTPHQHYGGLH
;
A
#
# COMPACT_ATOMS: atom_id res chain seq x y z
N VAL A 1 22.88 -29.70 3.82
CA VAL A 1 21.58 -29.07 3.51
C VAL A 1 21.21 -29.27 2.03
N PRO A 2 20.60 -30.41 1.64
CA PRO A 2 19.95 -30.49 0.32
C PRO A 2 18.52 -31.08 0.35
N SER A 3 17.86 -31.08 1.51
CA SER A 3 16.47 -31.54 1.66
C SER A 3 15.46 -30.39 1.68
N GLU A 4 15.84 -29.18 2.09
CA GLU A 4 14.91 -28.03 2.15
C GLU A 4 14.59 -27.43 0.78
N ILE A 5 15.53 -27.43 -0.17
CA ILE A 5 15.28 -26.97 -1.55
C ILE A 5 14.30 -27.90 -2.28
N LEU A 6 14.33 -29.20 -1.95
CA LEU A 6 13.37 -30.17 -2.48
C LEU A 6 12.00 -30.09 -1.79
N ILE A 7 11.93 -29.53 -0.59
CA ILE A 7 10.68 -29.28 0.13
C ILE A 7 10.10 -27.90 -0.24
N GLN A 8 10.90 -26.92 -0.65
CA GLN A 8 10.43 -25.68 -1.28
C GLN A 8 9.96 -25.87 -2.73
N LEU A 9 10.25 -27.03 -3.33
CA LEU A 9 9.62 -27.50 -4.57
C LEU A 9 8.10 -27.76 -4.40
N LEU A 10 7.56 -27.65 -3.17
CA LEU A 10 6.12 -27.71 -2.86
C LEU A 10 5.38 -26.35 -2.79
N ILE A 11 6.01 -25.22 -3.14
CA ILE A 11 5.23 -24.03 -3.54
C ILE A 11 4.96 -24.09 -5.06
N SER A 12 4.48 -25.25 -5.49
CA SER A 12 3.96 -25.48 -6.82
C SER A 12 2.45 -25.62 -6.68
N GLU A 13 1.70 -24.57 -7.02
CA GLU A 13 0.30 -24.78 -7.35
C GLU A 13 0.26 -25.62 -8.64
N SER A 14 0.04 -26.93 -8.45
CA SER A 14 -0.40 -27.93 -9.43
C SER A 14 0.57 -28.34 -10.55
N VAL A 15 1.49 -29.27 -10.25
CA VAL A 15 2.41 -29.91 -11.23
C VAL A 15 1.81 -31.08 -12.04
N LEU A 16 0.58 -31.54 -11.77
CA LEU A 16 0.08 -32.77 -12.42
C LEU A 16 -0.87 -32.57 -13.61
N LEU A 17 -1.27 -31.34 -13.95
CA LEU A 17 -2.18 -31.05 -15.09
C LEU A 17 -1.73 -29.89 -16.01
N LEU A 18 -0.74 -29.09 -15.58
CA LEU A 18 -0.33 -27.87 -16.29
C LEU A 18 0.94 -28.15 -17.12
N GLN A 19 0.90 -27.77 -18.41
CA GLN A 19 2.06 -27.88 -19.32
C GLN A 19 3.18 -26.88 -18.97
N VAL A 20 2.89 -25.91 -18.11
CA VAL A 20 3.71 -24.75 -17.77
C VAL A 20 3.74 -24.57 -16.25
N GLY A 21 4.92 -24.39 -15.67
CA GLY A 21 5.12 -24.04 -14.26
C GLY A 21 5.85 -22.71 -14.11
N VAL A 22 5.45 -21.88 -13.14
CA VAL A 22 6.09 -20.58 -12.86
C VAL A 22 6.79 -20.64 -11.51
N TYR A 23 8.06 -20.23 -11.49
CA TYR A 23 8.88 -20.11 -10.30
C TYR A 23 9.22 -18.65 -10.09
N MET A 24 9.01 -18.16 -8.87
CA MET A 24 9.36 -16.80 -8.46
C MET A 24 10.07 -16.85 -7.11
N GLY A 25 11.24 -16.21 -7.02
CA GLY A 25 12.04 -16.19 -5.80
C GLY A 25 11.47 -15.30 -4.70
N LYS A 26 10.73 -14.26 -5.07
CA LYS A 26 9.99 -13.36 -4.16
C LYS A 26 8.68 -12.94 -4.82
N ARG A 27 7.68 -12.62 -4.00
CA ARG A 27 6.37 -12.08 -4.46
C ARG A 27 6.15 -10.63 -4.06
N ASP A 28 7.04 -10.08 -3.24
CA ASP A 28 7.04 -8.68 -2.80
C ASP A 28 8.17 -7.95 -3.54
N PHE A 29 7.81 -6.86 -4.22
CA PHE A 29 8.71 -6.01 -4.99
C PHE A 29 8.71 -4.62 -4.37
N VAL A 30 9.90 -4.16 -3.99
CA VAL A 30 10.06 -2.90 -3.26
C VAL A 30 10.17 -1.74 -4.23
N ASP A 31 9.34 -0.73 -4.02
CA ASP A 31 9.43 0.59 -4.63
C ASP A 31 10.19 1.53 -3.69
N ARG A 32 11.34 2.03 -4.13
CA ARG A 32 12.21 2.98 -3.40
C ARG A 32 12.03 4.42 -3.89
N VAL A 33 10.91 4.74 -4.53
CA VAL A 33 10.59 6.04 -5.16
C VAL A 33 11.42 6.32 -6.41
N ASP A 34 12.75 6.24 -6.32
CA ASP A 34 13.66 6.48 -7.45
C ASP A 34 13.69 5.30 -8.43
N SER A 35 13.58 4.09 -7.88
CA SER A 35 13.59 2.82 -8.61
C SER A 35 12.66 1.81 -7.96
N VAL A 36 12.09 0.93 -8.78
CA VAL A 36 11.32 -0.23 -8.32
C VAL A 36 12.14 -1.47 -8.60
N ASP A 37 12.20 -2.40 -7.63
CA ASP A 37 12.75 -3.74 -7.83
C ASP A 37 12.06 -4.38 -9.05
N PRO A 38 12.78 -4.64 -10.15
CA PRO A 38 12.16 -5.24 -11.32
C PRO A 38 11.71 -6.67 -11.00
N VAL A 39 10.66 -7.12 -11.70
CA VAL A 39 10.23 -8.53 -11.66
C VAL A 39 11.21 -9.35 -12.49
N GLY A 40 12.36 -9.62 -11.88
CA GLY A 40 13.44 -10.40 -12.47
C GLY A 40 14.78 -10.25 -11.74
N ASP A 41 14.86 -9.33 -10.76
CA ASP A 41 15.86 -9.39 -9.69
C ASP A 41 15.54 -10.56 -8.75
N GLY A 42 15.87 -11.77 -9.20
CA GLY A 42 15.65 -13.01 -8.46
C GLY A 42 15.47 -14.24 -9.35
N LEU A 43 14.85 -15.28 -8.78
CA LEU A 43 14.57 -16.54 -9.44
C LEU A 43 13.22 -16.49 -10.17
N ASN A 44 13.17 -15.93 -11.37
CA ASN A 44 11.96 -15.98 -12.21
C ASN A 44 12.19 -16.92 -13.40
N LEU A 45 11.54 -18.08 -13.36
CA LEU A 45 11.70 -19.12 -14.37
C LEU A 45 10.36 -19.74 -14.74
N LEU A 46 10.24 -20.07 -16.01
CA LEU A 46 9.13 -20.82 -16.56
C LEU A 46 9.64 -22.20 -16.95
N ILE A 47 9.05 -23.26 -16.38
CA ILE A 47 9.36 -24.65 -16.74
C ILE A 47 8.29 -25.13 -17.70
N ILE A 48 8.72 -25.60 -18.87
CA ILE A 48 7.84 -26.12 -19.92
C ILE A 48 8.12 -27.61 -20.07
N HIS A 49 7.13 -28.45 -19.78
CA HIS A 49 7.30 -29.90 -19.90
C HIS A 49 7.04 -30.41 -21.33
N HIS A 50 5.97 -29.92 -21.98
CA HIS A 50 5.66 -30.23 -23.37
C HIS A 50 4.57 -29.27 -23.91
N CYS A 51 4.98 -28.21 -24.61
CA CYS A 51 4.07 -27.27 -25.28
C CYS A 51 4.33 -27.21 -26.78
N VAL A 52 3.28 -27.42 -27.58
CA VAL A 52 3.30 -27.24 -29.04
C VAL A 52 3.03 -25.79 -29.42
N LEU A 53 2.27 -25.08 -28.58
CA LEU A 53 1.91 -23.68 -28.78
C LEU A 53 2.91 -22.75 -28.06
N PRO A 54 3.07 -21.50 -28.55
CA PRO A 54 3.81 -20.48 -27.83
C PRO A 54 3.35 -20.30 -26.38
N VAL A 55 4.29 -19.94 -25.51
CA VAL A 55 4.02 -19.62 -24.10
C VAL A 55 4.33 -18.15 -23.87
N PHE A 56 3.33 -17.46 -23.33
CA PHE A 56 3.38 -16.05 -22.97
C PHE A 56 3.35 -15.90 -21.46
N VAL A 57 4.02 -14.87 -20.97
CA VAL A 57 3.90 -14.40 -19.61
C VAL A 57 3.41 -12.96 -19.65
N THR A 58 2.49 -12.64 -18.76
CA THR A 58 1.85 -11.35 -18.67
C THR A 58 1.96 -10.82 -17.25
N LEU A 59 2.48 -9.61 -17.09
CA LEU A 59 2.39 -8.82 -15.87
C LEU A 59 1.23 -7.84 -16.03
N SER A 60 0.29 -7.88 -15.08
CA SER A 60 -0.85 -6.97 -15.07
C SER A 60 -0.98 -6.26 -13.73
N CYS A 61 -1.37 -4.99 -13.77
CA CYS A 61 -1.84 -4.22 -12.61
C CYS A 61 -3.32 -3.92 -12.84
N THR A 62 -4.18 -4.43 -11.96
CA THR A 62 -5.63 -4.29 -12.10
C THR A 62 -6.20 -3.58 -10.89
N PHE A 63 -7.03 -2.57 -11.14
CA PHE A 63 -7.94 -2.01 -10.16
C PHE A 63 -9.25 -2.80 -10.17
N ARG A 64 -9.60 -3.41 -9.03
CA ARG A 64 -10.85 -4.15 -8.84
C ARG A 64 -11.75 -3.39 -7.90
N TYR A 65 -13.03 -3.30 -8.24
CA TYR A 65 -14.09 -2.75 -7.40
C TYR A 65 -15.38 -3.57 -7.56
N GLY A 66 -16.00 -4.00 -6.48
CA GLY A 66 -17.23 -4.80 -6.51
C GLY A 66 -16.96 -6.30 -6.39
N ARG A 67 -17.89 -7.14 -6.89
CA ARG A 67 -17.78 -8.60 -6.79
C ARG A 67 -17.35 -9.23 -8.11
N ASP A 68 -16.58 -10.31 -8.08
CA ASP A 68 -16.10 -11.02 -9.28
C ASP A 68 -17.22 -11.71 -10.11
N ASP A 69 -18.45 -11.84 -9.60
CA ASP A 69 -19.56 -12.58 -10.21
C ASP A 69 -20.60 -11.71 -10.95
N MET A 70 -20.43 -10.38 -10.97
CA MET A 70 -21.47 -9.42 -11.41
C MET A 70 -21.21 -8.77 -12.78
N ASP A 71 -20.59 -9.48 -13.72
CA ASP A 71 -20.10 -8.93 -15.00
C ASP A 71 -21.17 -8.57 -16.04
N VAL A 72 -22.48 -8.72 -15.77
CA VAL A 72 -23.53 -8.29 -16.71
C VAL A 72 -24.73 -7.74 -15.93
N MET A 73 -24.76 -6.41 -15.76
CA MET A 73 -25.85 -5.60 -15.16
C MET A 73 -25.81 -5.28 -13.66
N GLY A 74 -24.64 -5.12 -13.02
CA GLY A 74 -24.61 -4.72 -11.59
C GLY A 74 -23.31 -4.20 -10.97
N ILE A 75 -22.33 -3.83 -11.80
CA ILE A 75 -21.07 -3.11 -11.49
C ILE A 75 -20.07 -3.90 -10.62
N ALA A 76 -19.67 -5.08 -11.10
CA ALA A 76 -18.28 -5.49 -10.98
C ALA A 76 -17.45 -4.58 -11.90
N PHE A 77 -16.49 -3.86 -11.34
CA PHE A 77 -15.63 -2.96 -12.09
C PHE A 77 -14.19 -3.45 -12.01
N ARG A 78 -13.65 -3.84 -13.16
CA ARG A 78 -12.27 -4.25 -13.32
C ARG A 78 -11.63 -3.35 -14.37
N ARG A 79 -10.63 -2.57 -13.97
CA ARG A 79 -9.84 -1.75 -14.89
C ARG A 79 -8.39 -2.15 -14.84
N GLU A 80 -7.86 -2.49 -16.01
CA GLU A 80 -6.46 -2.74 -16.19
C GLU A 80 -5.72 -1.40 -16.23
N LEU A 81 -4.87 -1.16 -15.23
CA LEU A 81 -4.02 0.03 -15.14
C LEU A 81 -2.73 -0.16 -15.93
N TYR A 82 -2.27 -1.41 -16.03
CA TYR A 82 -1.08 -1.80 -16.77
C TYR A 82 -1.18 -3.24 -17.24
N LEU A 83 -0.67 -3.48 -18.44
CA LEU A 83 -0.50 -4.80 -19.02
C LEU A 83 0.80 -4.85 -19.81
N SER A 84 1.63 -5.84 -19.55
CA SER A 84 2.79 -6.15 -20.36
C SER A 84 2.85 -7.64 -20.61
N THR A 85 2.86 -8.03 -21.88
CA THR A 85 2.94 -9.43 -22.30
C THR A 85 4.26 -9.66 -23.01
N ARG A 86 4.92 -10.78 -22.69
CA ARG A 86 6.17 -11.23 -23.30
C ARG A 86 6.05 -12.68 -23.73
N GLN A 87 6.49 -12.99 -24.94
CA GLN A 87 6.65 -14.36 -25.40
C GLN A 87 7.94 -14.94 -24.80
N VAL A 88 7.80 -16.04 -24.06
CA VAL A 88 8.92 -16.75 -23.43
C VAL A 88 9.33 -17.97 -24.25
N TYR A 89 8.35 -18.63 -24.88
CA TYR A 89 8.59 -19.76 -25.77
C TYR A 89 7.74 -19.64 -27.06
N PRO A 90 8.28 -19.96 -28.25
CA PRO A 90 9.72 -20.12 -28.52
C PRO A 90 10.48 -18.81 -28.20
N PRO A 91 11.73 -18.90 -27.70
CA PRO A 91 12.48 -17.72 -27.26
C PRO A 91 12.76 -16.80 -28.45
N LEU A 92 12.39 -15.52 -28.32
CA LEU A 92 12.61 -14.50 -29.34
C LEU A 92 14.00 -13.85 -29.25
N GLN A 93 14.69 -14.02 -28.12
CA GLN A 93 16.02 -13.48 -27.85
C GLN A 93 16.96 -14.60 -27.41
N ASP A 94 18.27 -14.38 -27.60
CA ASP A 94 19.29 -15.31 -27.14
C ASP A 94 19.14 -15.55 -25.63
N ARG A 95 19.21 -16.83 -25.23
CA ARG A 95 19.03 -17.28 -23.84
C ARG A 95 19.96 -16.55 -22.87
N GLU A 96 21.13 -16.13 -23.31
CA GLU A 96 22.12 -15.39 -22.50
C GLU A 96 21.75 -13.92 -22.26
N LYS A 97 21.04 -13.28 -23.21
CA LYS A 97 20.58 -11.88 -23.07
C LYS A 97 19.40 -11.74 -22.10
N GLY A 98 18.68 -12.84 -21.85
CA GLY A 98 17.58 -12.90 -20.90
C GLY A 98 17.97 -13.29 -19.47
N VAL A 99 19.26 -13.57 -19.20
CA VAL A 99 19.75 -13.88 -17.85
C VAL A 99 20.21 -12.60 -17.17
N HIS A 100 19.44 -12.14 -16.19
CA HIS A 100 19.74 -10.89 -15.49
C HIS A 100 20.47 -11.12 -14.16
N THR A 101 20.43 -12.33 -13.58
CA THR A 101 21.03 -12.60 -12.27
C THR A 101 21.90 -13.88 -12.20
N ARG A 102 22.90 -13.86 -11.31
CA ARG A 102 23.78 -15.02 -11.03
C ARG A 102 23.01 -16.23 -10.49
N VAL A 103 21.92 -15.99 -9.77
CA VAL A 103 21.04 -17.04 -9.22
C VAL A 103 20.26 -17.71 -10.35
N GLN A 104 19.68 -16.92 -11.26
CA GLN A 104 18.98 -17.42 -12.45
C GLN A 104 19.91 -18.28 -13.32
N ALA A 105 21.16 -17.86 -13.54
CA ALA A 105 22.16 -18.65 -14.25
C ALA A 105 22.43 -20.03 -13.60
N LYS A 106 22.56 -20.09 -12.27
CA LYS A 106 22.77 -21.35 -11.53
C LYS A 106 21.56 -22.28 -11.62
N LEU A 107 20.34 -21.74 -11.60
CA LEU A 107 19.12 -22.52 -11.64
C LEU A 107 18.77 -23.01 -13.05
N LEU A 108 19.05 -22.21 -14.09
CA LEU A 108 18.98 -22.69 -15.47
C LEU A 108 19.89 -23.90 -15.71
N ARG A 109 21.10 -23.91 -15.12
CA ARG A 109 21.99 -25.09 -15.17
C ARG A 109 21.43 -26.31 -14.43
N LYS A 110 20.67 -26.12 -13.35
CA LYS A 110 20.09 -27.21 -12.56
C LYS A 110 18.79 -27.78 -13.15
N LEU A 111 17.96 -26.92 -13.73
CA LEU A 111 16.64 -27.29 -14.26
C LEU A 111 16.68 -27.75 -15.73
N GLY A 112 17.82 -27.55 -16.41
CA GLY A 112 18.05 -28.02 -17.77
C GLY A 112 17.44 -27.12 -18.85
N ASP A 113 17.25 -27.67 -20.05
CA ASP A 113 16.86 -26.91 -21.24
C ASP A 113 15.39 -26.50 -21.32
N ASN A 114 14.58 -27.01 -20.40
CA ASN A 114 13.15 -26.73 -20.31
C ASN A 114 12.81 -25.50 -19.44
N ALA A 115 13.83 -24.83 -18.89
CA ALA A 115 13.68 -23.65 -18.06
C ALA A 115 14.01 -22.37 -18.84
N TYR A 116 13.06 -21.43 -18.85
CA TYR A 116 13.16 -20.18 -19.60
C TYR A 116 13.07 -18.98 -18.65
N PRO A 117 14.00 -18.02 -18.74
CA PRO A 117 13.94 -16.80 -17.95
C PRO A 117 12.90 -15.82 -18.49
N PHE A 118 12.31 -15.03 -17.60
CA PHE A 118 11.52 -13.86 -17.98
C PHE A 118 11.79 -12.70 -17.01
N PHE A 119 11.53 -11.48 -17.49
CA PHE A 119 11.83 -10.24 -16.78
C PHE A 119 10.73 -9.21 -17.09
N PHE A 120 10.34 -8.39 -16.12
CA PHE A 120 9.49 -7.21 -16.32
C PHE A 120 9.99 -6.04 -15.47
N GLU A 121 9.93 -4.84 -16.03
CA GLU A 121 10.17 -3.59 -15.30
C GLU A 121 8.83 -2.95 -14.96
N PHE A 122 8.71 -2.45 -13.74
CA PHE A 122 7.55 -1.66 -13.36
C PHE A 122 7.73 -0.23 -13.86
N PRO A 123 6.74 0.33 -14.59
CA PRO A 123 6.69 1.77 -14.82
C PRO A 123 6.60 2.56 -13.51
N ASP A 124 7.22 3.74 -13.50
CA ASP A 124 7.23 4.67 -12.36
C ASP A 124 5.83 5.17 -11.96
N ASN A 125 4.86 5.14 -12.88
CA ASN A 125 3.52 5.69 -12.68
C ASN A 125 2.48 4.64 -12.19
N LEU A 126 2.92 3.51 -11.65
CA LEU A 126 2.02 2.49 -11.11
C LEU A 126 1.82 2.62 -9.60
N PRO A 127 0.59 2.48 -9.09
CA PRO A 127 0.29 2.51 -7.66
C PRO A 127 0.88 1.29 -6.92
N CYS A 128 0.93 1.36 -5.60
CA CYS A 128 1.27 0.23 -4.74
C CYS A 128 0.10 -0.75 -4.62
N SER A 129 0.38 -1.97 -4.16
CA SER A 129 -0.66 -2.96 -3.86
C SER A 129 -1.40 -2.60 -2.57
N VAL A 130 -2.60 -2.06 -2.72
CA VAL A 130 -3.44 -1.57 -1.61
C VAL A 130 -4.86 -2.10 -1.77
N ALA A 131 -5.50 -2.46 -0.66
CA ALA A 131 -6.89 -2.88 -0.62
C ALA A 131 -7.67 -2.14 0.46
N LEU A 132 -8.91 -1.73 0.18
CA LEU A 132 -9.81 -1.20 1.20
C LEU A 132 -10.53 -2.36 1.91
N GLN A 133 -10.53 -2.31 3.24
CA GLN A 133 -11.20 -3.30 4.08
C GLN A 133 -12.73 -3.27 3.84
N PRO A 134 -13.35 -4.39 3.45
CA PRO A 134 -14.79 -4.47 3.27
C PRO A 134 -15.50 -4.40 4.62
N ALA A 135 -16.79 -4.05 4.62
CA ALA A 135 -17.64 -4.22 5.79
C ALA A 135 -17.98 -5.70 6.02
N ALA A 136 -18.37 -6.07 7.24
CA ALA A 136 -18.81 -7.44 7.56
C ALA A 136 -19.98 -7.93 6.67
N HIS A 137 -20.86 -7.03 6.22
CA HIS A 137 -21.98 -7.34 5.31
C HIS A 137 -21.61 -7.27 3.82
N ASP A 138 -20.43 -6.73 3.48
CA ASP A 138 -19.94 -6.56 2.10
C ASP A 138 -19.13 -7.80 1.65
N VAL A 139 -19.59 -9.00 2.01
CA VAL A 139 -18.91 -10.26 1.66
C VAL A 139 -18.78 -10.39 0.15
N GLY A 140 -17.56 -10.69 -0.30
CA GLY A 140 -17.19 -10.87 -1.71
C GLY A 140 -16.95 -9.57 -2.49
N LYS A 141 -17.21 -8.39 -1.91
CA LYS A 141 -16.84 -7.12 -2.54
C LYS A 141 -15.39 -6.81 -2.23
N GLN A 142 -14.64 -6.42 -3.26
CA GLN A 142 -13.25 -5.99 -3.13
C GLN A 142 -13.10 -4.58 -3.72
N CYS A 143 -12.26 -3.76 -3.12
CA CYS A 143 -11.76 -2.52 -3.71
C CYS A 143 -10.24 -2.55 -3.54
N ALA A 144 -9.51 -2.93 -4.57
CA ALA A 144 -8.09 -3.22 -4.46
C ALA A 144 -7.33 -2.96 -5.76
N VAL A 145 -6.07 -2.58 -5.59
CA VAL A 145 -5.06 -2.59 -6.65
C VAL A 145 -4.25 -3.87 -6.49
N GLU A 146 -4.33 -4.75 -7.48
CA GLU A 146 -3.66 -6.05 -7.46
C GLU A 146 -2.67 -6.17 -8.61
N PHE A 147 -1.53 -6.81 -8.33
CA PHE A 147 -0.56 -7.20 -9.32
C PHE A 147 -0.60 -8.70 -9.52
N GLU A 148 -0.59 -9.12 -10.78
CA GLU A 148 -0.71 -10.51 -11.16
C GLU A 148 0.31 -10.83 -12.25
N ILE A 149 1.01 -11.96 -12.08
CA ILE A 149 1.68 -12.64 -13.17
C ILE A 149 0.85 -13.83 -13.64
N GLN A 150 0.67 -13.89 -14.94
CA GLN A 150 -0.06 -14.95 -15.61
C GLN A 150 0.82 -15.56 -16.68
N ALA A 151 1.02 -16.87 -16.63
CA ALA A 151 1.71 -17.62 -17.66
C ALA A 151 0.73 -18.54 -18.36
N PHE A 152 0.71 -18.53 -19.69
CA PHE A 152 -0.25 -19.32 -20.45
C PHE A 152 0.28 -19.73 -21.81
N SER A 153 -0.25 -20.85 -22.31
CA SER A 153 0.03 -21.32 -23.67
C SER A 153 -1.13 -20.96 -24.61
N ALA A 154 -0.82 -20.29 -25.72
CA ALA A 154 -1.80 -19.77 -26.69
C ALA A 154 -1.23 -19.67 -28.11
N GLU A 155 -2.10 -19.58 -29.11
CA GLU A 155 -1.72 -19.42 -30.52
C GLU A 155 -1.14 -18.03 -30.82
N SER A 156 -1.64 -16.99 -30.15
CA SER A 156 -1.15 -15.61 -30.22
C SER A 156 -1.34 -14.91 -28.87
N GLN A 157 -0.67 -13.77 -28.70
CA GLN A 157 -0.76 -12.96 -27.47
C GLN A 157 -2.19 -12.47 -27.16
N ASP A 158 -3.01 -12.28 -28.19
CA ASP A 158 -4.38 -11.75 -28.11
C ASP A 158 -5.46 -12.85 -28.12
N ALA A 159 -5.04 -14.12 -28.20
CA ALA A 159 -5.97 -15.25 -28.27
C ALA A 159 -6.69 -15.46 -26.93
N LYS A 160 -7.94 -15.93 -27.00
CA LYS A 160 -8.73 -16.25 -25.81
C LYS A 160 -8.06 -17.36 -25.01
N ILE A 161 -7.60 -17.01 -23.81
CA ILE A 161 -6.80 -17.92 -22.98
C ILE A 161 -7.67 -19.02 -22.38
N ARG A 162 -7.21 -20.27 -22.47
CA ARG A 162 -7.86 -21.44 -21.85
C ARG A 162 -7.45 -21.54 -20.38
N LYS A 163 -8.41 -21.44 -19.45
CA LYS A 163 -8.16 -21.48 -17.98
C LYS A 163 -7.32 -22.68 -17.51
N ARG A 164 -7.46 -23.84 -18.17
CA ARG A 164 -6.72 -25.08 -17.84
C ARG A 164 -5.23 -25.05 -18.21
N SER A 165 -4.82 -24.10 -19.04
CA SER A 165 -3.46 -23.97 -19.58
C SER A 165 -2.78 -22.69 -19.09
N MET A 166 -3.25 -22.19 -17.94
CA MET A 166 -2.85 -20.92 -17.35
C MET A 166 -2.44 -21.14 -15.90
N VAL A 167 -1.31 -20.57 -15.52
CA VAL A 167 -0.86 -20.42 -14.13
C VAL A 167 -0.92 -18.95 -13.76
N LYS A 168 -1.47 -18.67 -12.58
CA LYS A 168 -1.66 -17.33 -12.03
C LYS A 168 -0.96 -17.21 -10.70
N LEU A 169 -0.17 -16.16 -10.51
CA LEU A 169 0.49 -15.81 -9.25
C LEU A 169 0.22 -14.34 -8.92
N MET A 170 -0.24 -14.09 -7.69
CA MET A 170 -0.39 -12.71 -7.19
C MET A 170 0.94 -12.19 -6.64
N LEU A 171 1.19 -10.91 -6.90
CA LEU A 171 2.37 -10.16 -6.47
C LEU A 171 1.95 -8.97 -5.62
N ARG A 172 2.90 -8.44 -4.84
CA ARG A 172 2.77 -7.15 -4.16
C ARG A 172 3.86 -6.20 -4.59
N LYS A 173 3.47 -4.98 -4.94
CA LYS A 173 4.34 -3.81 -5.01
C LYS A 173 4.21 -3.07 -3.69
N VAL A 174 5.29 -3.03 -2.90
CA VAL A 174 5.34 -2.42 -1.57
C VAL A 174 6.30 -1.24 -1.62
N GLN A 175 5.93 -0.10 -1.03
CA GLN A 175 6.77 1.09 -1.07
C GLN A 175 7.47 1.34 0.25
N TYR A 176 8.78 1.59 0.18
CA TYR A 176 9.58 2.01 1.31
C TYR A 176 9.81 3.52 1.23
N ALA A 177 9.81 4.17 2.38
CA ALA A 177 10.21 5.56 2.48
C ALA A 177 11.71 5.70 2.08
N PRO A 178 12.10 6.83 1.49
CA PRO A 178 13.48 7.10 1.12
C PRO A 178 14.43 7.03 2.33
N GLU A 179 15.70 6.73 2.08
CA GLU A 179 16.73 6.66 3.12
C GLU A 179 17.09 8.06 3.63
N GLY A 180 16.68 8.37 4.86
CA GLY A 180 17.01 9.62 5.55
C GLY A 180 15.99 9.92 6.65
N GLU A 181 16.44 10.41 7.80
CA GLU A 181 15.52 10.98 8.79
C GLU A 181 15.06 12.34 8.25
N GLY A 182 13.85 12.36 7.70
CA GLY A 182 13.19 13.59 7.25
C GLY A 182 13.06 14.63 8.39
N VAL A 183 12.69 15.86 8.04
CA VAL A 183 12.62 16.94 9.03
C VAL A 183 11.38 16.75 9.89
N ALA A 184 11.57 16.69 11.21
CA ALA A 184 10.48 16.59 12.18
C ALA A 184 9.38 17.64 11.90
N PRO A 185 8.18 17.23 11.49
CA PRO A 185 7.16 18.15 11.02
C PRO A 185 6.53 18.89 12.22
N SER A 186 6.36 20.20 12.05
CA SER A 186 5.77 21.09 13.04
C SER A 186 4.83 22.07 12.37
N VAL A 187 3.62 22.20 12.91
CA VAL A 187 2.61 23.15 12.44
C VAL A 187 2.16 24.01 13.62
N GLU A 188 2.10 25.31 13.39
CA GLU A 188 1.60 26.28 14.35
C GLU A 188 0.41 27.02 13.74
N THR A 189 -0.62 27.25 14.54
CA THR A 189 -1.84 27.94 14.13
C THR A 189 -2.26 28.88 15.24
N THR A 190 -2.71 30.06 14.83
CA THR A 190 -3.27 31.08 15.72
C THR A 190 -4.73 31.28 15.37
N ARG A 191 -5.59 31.28 16.38
CA ARG A 191 -7.03 31.47 16.22
C ARG A 191 -7.52 32.67 17.00
N ASP A 192 -8.21 33.55 16.30
CA ASP A 192 -8.97 34.65 16.89
C ASP A 192 -10.43 34.25 17.08
N PHE A 193 -11.03 34.65 18.20
CA PHE A 193 -12.46 34.46 18.45
C PHE A 193 -13.19 35.79 18.36
N VAL A 194 -14.36 35.82 17.71
CA VAL A 194 -15.16 37.05 17.54
C VAL A 194 -15.49 37.76 18.86
N MET A 195 -15.56 37.03 19.97
CA MET A 195 -15.86 37.56 21.32
C MET A 195 -14.64 37.60 22.25
N SER A 196 -13.42 37.50 21.72
CA SER A 196 -12.17 37.58 22.49
C SER A 196 -11.17 38.50 21.78
N ASP A 197 -10.65 39.50 22.48
CA ASP A 197 -9.64 40.42 21.93
C ASP A 197 -8.24 39.79 21.85
N LYS A 198 -8.07 38.57 22.39
CA LYS A 198 -6.82 37.84 22.43
C LYS A 198 -6.93 36.46 21.77
N PRO A 199 -5.87 36.01 21.08
CA PRO A 199 -5.87 34.77 20.32
C PRO A 199 -5.65 33.52 21.20
N LEU A 200 -5.91 32.37 20.59
CA LEU A 200 -5.45 31.05 21.02
C LEU A 200 -4.33 30.60 20.09
N HIS A 201 -3.15 30.30 20.63
CA HIS A 201 -2.03 29.75 19.88
C HIS A 201 -1.91 28.25 20.14
N VAL A 202 -1.72 27.49 19.07
CA VAL A 202 -1.61 26.04 19.11
C VAL A 202 -0.46 25.62 18.21
N LYS A 203 0.46 24.84 18.74
CA LYS A 203 1.56 24.25 17.99
C LYS A 203 1.57 22.75 18.23
N ALA A 204 1.60 21.99 17.15
CA ALA A 204 1.74 20.54 17.17
C ALA A 204 3.00 20.14 16.38
N SER A 205 3.82 19.28 16.96
CA SER A 205 5.03 18.76 16.32
C SER A 205 5.24 17.28 16.59
N LEU A 206 5.84 16.58 15.63
CA LEU A 206 6.22 15.17 15.75
C LEU A 206 7.72 15.05 16.02
N ASP A 207 8.17 13.91 16.55
CA ASP A 207 9.61 13.63 16.71
C ASP A 207 10.28 13.16 15.41
N LYS A 208 9.52 12.56 14.49
CA LYS A 208 9.98 12.08 13.18
C LYS A 208 9.01 12.43 12.06
N GLU A 209 9.53 12.50 10.84
CA GLU A 209 8.72 12.55 9.61
C GLU A 209 8.27 11.15 9.16
N ILE A 210 9.14 10.15 9.32
CA ILE A 210 8.91 8.76 8.89
C ILE A 210 8.76 7.88 10.13
N TYR A 211 7.68 7.10 10.17
CA TYR A 211 7.40 6.11 11.20
C TYR A 211 7.25 4.73 10.58
N TYR A 212 7.64 3.71 11.35
CA TYR A 212 7.41 2.33 10.95
C TYR A 212 6.10 1.76 11.51
N HIS A 213 5.52 0.79 10.81
CA HIS A 213 4.35 0.05 11.33
C HIS A 213 4.64 -0.55 12.71
N GLY A 214 3.77 -0.26 13.68
CA GLY A 214 3.93 -0.71 15.07
C GLY A 214 4.77 0.22 15.96
N GLU A 215 5.37 1.28 15.39
CA GLU A 215 6.04 2.32 16.16
C GLU A 215 5.02 3.27 16.83
N THR A 216 5.35 3.74 18.03
CA THR A 216 4.53 4.73 18.74
C THR A 216 4.86 6.14 18.26
N ILE A 217 3.83 6.87 17.83
CA ILE A 217 3.93 8.25 17.37
C ILE A 217 3.88 9.18 18.59
N LYS A 218 4.88 10.04 18.76
CA LYS A 218 4.90 11.05 19.83
C LYS A 218 4.51 12.40 19.25
N VAL A 219 3.46 12.98 19.81
CA VAL A 219 2.91 14.27 19.37
C VAL A 219 3.09 15.28 20.49
N HIS A 220 3.97 16.25 20.27
CA HIS A 220 4.18 17.38 21.17
C HIS A 220 3.14 18.44 20.84
N VAL A 221 2.27 18.75 21.81
CA VAL A 221 1.22 19.76 21.68
C VAL A 221 1.50 20.86 22.68
N ASN A 222 1.73 22.07 22.16
CA ASN A 222 1.86 23.29 22.92
C ASN A 222 0.63 24.17 22.67
N VAL A 223 -0.08 24.53 23.74
CA VAL A 223 -1.25 25.39 23.68
C VAL A 223 -0.98 26.60 24.57
N LYS A 224 -1.11 27.80 24.00
CA LYS A 224 -1.08 29.06 24.75
C LYS A 224 -2.41 29.76 24.55
N ASN A 225 -3.26 29.69 25.59
CA ASN A 225 -4.61 30.21 25.54
C ASN A 225 -4.64 31.63 26.13
N ASP A 226 -4.35 32.63 25.32
CA ASP A 226 -4.48 34.04 25.75
C ASP A 226 -5.94 34.53 25.66
N SER A 227 -6.84 33.73 25.08
CA SER A 227 -8.26 34.04 24.91
C SER A 227 -9.07 34.00 26.21
N ASN A 228 -10.31 34.50 26.16
CA ASN A 228 -11.27 34.39 27.26
C ASN A 228 -12.09 33.09 27.27
N LYS A 229 -11.82 32.16 26.34
CA LYS A 229 -12.55 30.89 26.20
C LYS A 229 -11.85 29.76 26.95
N ASN A 230 -12.64 28.82 27.47
CA ASN A 230 -12.12 27.64 28.14
C ASN A 230 -12.01 26.48 27.14
N ILE A 231 -10.83 25.86 27.01
CA ILE A 231 -10.66 24.61 26.26
C ILE A 231 -11.07 23.47 27.18
N LYS A 232 -12.17 22.80 26.85
CA LYS A 232 -12.75 21.73 27.66
C LYS A 232 -12.06 20.39 27.46
N ASN A 233 -11.53 20.15 26.27
CA ASN A 233 -10.93 18.88 25.91
C ASN A 233 -9.96 19.03 24.74
N ILE A 234 -9.00 18.12 24.66
CA ILE A 234 -8.03 18.00 23.57
C ILE A 234 -8.07 16.55 23.10
N ILE A 235 -8.46 16.36 21.84
CA ILE A 235 -8.59 15.05 21.21
C ILE A 235 -7.55 14.96 20.12
N LEU A 236 -6.75 13.88 20.14
CA LEU A 236 -5.80 13.59 19.08
C LEU A 236 -6.29 12.39 18.28
N SER A 237 -6.16 12.43 16.96
CA SER A 237 -6.38 11.26 16.11
C SER A 237 -5.27 11.10 15.09
N VAL A 238 -4.99 9.85 14.75
CA VAL A 238 -4.25 9.50 13.54
C VAL A 238 -5.27 9.20 12.47
N ASP A 239 -5.35 10.04 11.45
CA ASP A 239 -6.24 9.87 10.32
C ASP A 239 -5.48 9.24 9.15
N GLN A 240 -6.03 8.13 8.63
CA GLN A 240 -5.66 7.58 7.34
C GLN A 240 -6.55 8.22 6.27
N VAL A 241 -5.93 8.91 5.33
CA VAL A 241 -6.55 9.52 4.16
C VAL A 241 -6.29 8.63 2.96
N SER A 242 -7.33 8.02 2.43
CA SER A 242 -7.27 7.16 1.24
C SER A 242 -7.94 7.86 0.07
N THR A 243 -7.16 8.30 -0.90
CA THR A 243 -7.64 8.93 -2.13
C THR A 243 -7.68 7.91 -3.25
N VAL A 244 -8.88 7.57 -3.70
CA VAL A 244 -9.11 6.68 -4.84
C VAL A 244 -9.14 7.53 -6.11
N VAL A 245 -8.15 7.33 -6.97
CA VAL A 245 -7.95 8.06 -8.22
C VAL A 245 -8.23 7.10 -9.38
N LEU A 246 -9.35 7.28 -10.06
CA LEU A 246 -9.73 6.40 -11.18
C LEU A 246 -10.55 7.10 -12.27
N TYR A 247 -11.69 7.66 -11.90
CA TYR A 247 -12.56 8.49 -12.75
C TYR A 247 -12.92 9.79 -12.03
N SER A 248 -13.19 9.68 -10.74
CA SER A 248 -13.25 10.74 -9.74
C SER A 248 -12.04 10.63 -8.81
N ASN A 249 -11.74 11.74 -8.13
CA ASN A 249 -10.77 11.81 -7.05
C ASN A 249 -11.52 11.80 -5.72
N ASP A 250 -11.92 10.61 -5.29
CA ASP A 250 -12.69 10.43 -4.05
C ASP A 250 -11.75 10.21 -2.87
N ALA A 251 -11.89 11.02 -1.81
CA ALA A 251 -11.08 10.92 -0.61
C ALA A 251 -11.89 10.37 0.57
N TYR A 252 -11.35 9.34 1.22
CA TYR A 252 -11.93 8.71 2.41
C TYR A 252 -11.00 8.93 3.60
N VAL A 253 -11.52 9.55 4.65
CA VAL A 253 -10.76 9.79 5.90
C VAL A 253 -11.27 8.87 6.99
N LYS A 254 -10.36 8.14 7.65
CA LYS A 254 -10.65 7.27 8.79
C LYS A 254 -9.62 7.45 9.89
N ALA A 255 -10.07 7.83 11.08
CA ALA A 255 -9.23 7.88 12.27
C ALA A 255 -8.84 6.46 12.70
N VAL A 256 -7.60 6.03 12.51
CA VAL A 256 -7.06 4.69 12.83
C VAL A 256 -6.57 4.57 14.29
N ALA A 257 -6.29 5.67 14.95
CA ALA A 257 -6.04 5.74 16.38
C ALA A 257 -6.63 7.05 16.91
N ILE A 258 -7.16 7.03 18.14
CA ILE A 258 -7.71 8.20 18.82
C ILE A 258 -7.20 8.16 20.25
N GLU A 259 -6.74 9.30 20.75
CA GLU A 259 -6.29 9.49 22.12
C GLU A 259 -7.02 10.70 22.71
N GLU A 260 -7.69 10.49 23.84
CA GLU A 260 -8.46 11.52 24.55
C GLU A 260 -8.21 11.36 26.06
N GLN A 261 -7.48 12.31 26.65
CA GLN A 261 -7.11 12.27 28.07
C GLN A 261 -7.92 13.25 28.94
N GLY A 262 -8.86 14.01 28.35
CA GLY A 262 -9.68 14.98 29.08
C GLY A 262 -8.92 16.22 29.54
N ASP A 263 -7.78 16.53 28.93
CA ASP A 263 -7.00 17.73 29.28
C ASP A 263 -7.80 18.99 28.94
N SER A 264 -7.74 19.98 29.82
CA SER A 264 -8.42 21.27 29.65
C SER A 264 -7.45 22.42 29.90
N VAL A 265 -7.68 23.55 29.22
CA VAL A 265 -6.84 24.75 29.34
C VAL A 265 -7.72 25.95 29.61
N ALA A 266 -7.60 26.48 30.83
CA ALA A 266 -8.33 27.66 31.28
C ALA A 266 -7.89 28.93 30.50
N PRO A 267 -8.72 29.99 30.49
CA PRO A 267 -8.33 31.30 29.97
C PRO A 267 -7.03 31.80 30.60
N GLY A 268 -6.09 32.28 29.80
CA GLY A 268 -4.74 32.71 30.22
C GLY A 268 -3.77 31.57 30.54
N GLY A 269 -4.20 30.31 30.41
CA GLY A 269 -3.40 29.13 30.71
C GLY A 269 -2.51 28.69 29.55
N THR A 270 -1.52 27.85 29.88
CA THR A 270 -0.66 27.18 28.91
C THR A 270 -0.65 25.67 29.16
N LEU A 271 -0.43 24.90 28.10
CA LEU A 271 -0.22 23.45 28.14
C LEU A 271 0.98 23.12 27.26
N ASP A 272 1.87 22.28 27.79
CA ASP A 272 2.94 21.66 27.03
C ASP A 272 2.96 20.17 27.40
N LYS A 273 2.53 19.32 26.47
CA LYS A 273 2.34 17.89 26.73
C LYS A 273 2.65 17.04 25.50
N VAL A 274 3.21 15.86 25.78
CA VAL A 274 3.49 14.85 24.76
C VAL A 274 2.47 13.73 24.84
N TYR A 275 1.72 13.55 23.76
CA TYR A 275 0.76 12.47 23.58
C TYR A 275 1.39 11.32 22.80
N LYS A 276 0.90 10.09 23.04
CA LYS A 276 1.39 8.88 22.38
C LYS A 276 0.25 8.21 21.66
N LEU A 277 0.37 8.03 20.34
CA LEU A 277 -0.61 7.30 19.54
C LEU A 277 0.04 6.07 18.91
N LEU A 278 -0.69 4.96 18.86
CA LEU A 278 -0.22 3.71 18.31
C LEU A 278 -1.22 3.18 17.26
N PRO A 279 -1.06 3.55 15.98
CA PRO A 279 -1.95 3.12 14.91
C PRO A 279 -1.67 1.65 14.55
N LEU A 280 -2.52 0.74 15.04
CA LEU A 280 -2.42 -0.70 14.76
C LEU A 280 -3.62 -1.22 14.00
N LEU A 281 -3.37 -2.11 13.04
CA LEU A 281 -4.45 -2.83 12.36
C LEU A 281 -5.29 -3.67 13.32
N ALA A 282 -4.68 -4.24 14.37
CA ALA A 282 -5.37 -5.06 15.37
C ALA A 282 -6.62 -4.36 15.95
N ASN A 283 -6.55 -3.04 16.18
CA ASN A 283 -7.64 -2.24 16.74
C ASN A 283 -8.69 -1.82 15.68
N ASN A 284 -8.43 -2.10 14.40
CA ASN A 284 -9.20 -1.60 13.26
C ASN A 284 -9.77 -2.70 12.35
N ARG A 285 -9.63 -3.99 12.72
CA ARG A 285 -9.99 -5.15 11.88
C ARG A 285 -11.46 -5.25 11.47
N GLU A 286 -12.37 -4.63 12.20
CA GLU A 286 -13.82 -4.68 11.93
C GLU A 286 -14.33 -3.41 11.23
N ARG A 287 -13.46 -2.45 10.95
CA ARG A 287 -13.85 -1.14 10.44
C ARG A 287 -13.84 -1.11 8.91
N ARG A 288 -14.94 -0.66 8.32
CA ARG A 288 -15.06 -0.53 6.87
C ARG A 288 -14.19 0.63 6.33
N GLY A 289 -13.56 0.40 5.18
CA GLY A 289 -12.90 1.45 4.40
C GLY A 289 -11.54 1.90 4.95
N ILE A 290 -10.91 1.07 5.80
CA ILE A 290 -9.50 1.23 6.16
C ILE A 290 -8.66 0.69 5.01
N ALA A 291 -7.68 1.45 4.52
CA ALA A 291 -6.74 0.97 3.54
C ALA A 291 -5.69 0.06 4.20
N LEU A 292 -5.47 -1.09 3.59
CA LEU A 292 -4.53 -2.12 4.01
C LEU A 292 -3.51 -2.35 2.91
N ASP A 293 -2.30 -2.75 3.30
CA ASP A 293 -1.33 -3.26 2.34
C ASP A 293 -1.90 -4.53 1.68
N GLY A 294 -1.53 -4.76 0.42
CA GLY A 294 -1.96 -5.92 -0.35
C GLY A 294 -1.74 -7.21 0.43
N LYS A 295 -2.71 -8.13 0.37
CA LYS A 295 -2.66 -9.40 1.10
C LYS A 295 -2.37 -10.56 0.14
N LEU A 296 -1.30 -11.31 0.38
CA LEU A 296 -1.08 -12.59 -0.28
C LEU A 296 -1.81 -13.70 0.49
N LYS A 297 -2.93 -14.18 -0.06
CA LYS A 297 -3.73 -15.29 0.50
C LYS A 297 -4.04 -15.11 2.00
N HIS A 298 -3.42 -15.91 2.87
CA HIS A 298 -3.66 -15.97 4.32
C HIS A 298 -2.58 -15.28 5.15
N GLU A 299 -1.60 -14.62 4.54
CA GLU A 299 -0.59 -13.88 5.29
C GLU A 299 -1.18 -12.70 6.05
N ASP A 300 -0.59 -12.36 7.19
CA ASP A 300 -0.93 -11.14 7.92
C ASP A 300 -0.62 -9.91 7.06
N THR A 301 -1.47 -8.88 7.18
CA THR A 301 -1.28 -7.58 6.54
C THR A 301 -1.19 -6.49 7.60
N ASN A 302 -0.73 -5.30 7.19
CA ASN A 302 -0.69 -4.11 8.02
C ASN A 302 -1.67 -3.06 7.47
N LEU A 303 -1.77 -1.93 8.18
CA LEU A 303 -2.36 -0.73 7.57
C LEU A 303 -1.57 -0.38 6.30
N ALA A 304 -2.22 0.20 5.30
CA ALA A 304 -1.55 0.56 4.06
C ALA A 304 -0.41 1.54 4.31
N SER A 305 0.72 1.35 3.66
CA SER A 305 1.85 2.29 3.76
C SER A 305 1.57 3.59 2.98
N SER A 306 2.21 4.69 3.38
CA SER A 306 2.07 5.99 2.70
C SER A 306 2.52 5.89 1.23
N SER A 307 1.73 6.43 0.32
CA SER A 307 2.04 6.49 -1.10
C SER A 307 2.89 7.72 -1.42
N ILE A 308 4.06 7.50 -2.00
CA ILE A 308 5.00 8.54 -2.43
C ILE A 308 5.05 8.50 -3.97
N ILE A 309 4.82 9.65 -4.61
CA ILE A 309 4.88 9.77 -6.07
C ILE A 309 6.21 10.42 -6.41
N LYS A 310 6.95 9.82 -7.36
CA LYS A 310 8.22 10.35 -7.86
C LYS A 310 8.03 11.74 -8.49
N GLU A 311 8.87 12.69 -8.10
CA GLU A 311 8.83 14.05 -8.64
C GLU A 311 9.04 14.07 -10.16
N GLY A 312 8.27 14.91 -10.87
CA GLY A 312 8.37 15.04 -12.33
C GLY A 312 7.58 14.00 -13.14
N VAL A 313 6.92 13.03 -12.50
CA VAL A 313 5.99 12.12 -13.20
C VAL A 313 4.68 12.86 -13.49
N LEU A 314 4.55 13.38 -14.71
CA LEU A 314 3.43 14.23 -15.19
C LEU A 314 2.06 13.53 -15.31
N LYS A 315 1.93 12.25 -14.98
CA LYS A 315 0.66 11.49 -15.09
C LYS A 315 0.05 11.26 -13.73
N GLU A 316 -1.23 11.57 -13.59
CA GLU A 316 -2.05 11.15 -12.45
C GLU A 316 -1.93 9.63 -12.28
N VAL A 317 -1.33 9.21 -11.17
CA VAL A 317 -1.21 7.79 -10.80
C VAL A 317 -2.61 7.31 -10.43
N MET A 318 -3.23 6.52 -11.31
CA MET A 318 -4.50 5.88 -11.02
C MET A 318 -4.29 4.76 -10.01
N GLY A 319 -5.11 4.71 -8.97
CA GLY A 319 -4.98 3.72 -7.89
C GLY A 319 -5.57 4.21 -6.58
N ILE A 320 -5.10 3.64 -5.47
CA ILE A 320 -5.47 4.04 -4.11
C ILE A 320 -4.23 4.67 -3.49
N MET A 321 -4.23 6.00 -3.35
CA MET A 321 -3.16 6.76 -2.72
C MET A 321 -3.47 6.93 -1.23
N VAL A 322 -2.51 6.57 -0.38
CA VAL A 322 -2.69 6.61 1.08
C VAL A 322 -1.76 7.67 1.67
N SER A 323 -2.30 8.50 2.55
CA SER A 323 -1.55 9.49 3.33
C SER A 323 -2.01 9.45 4.78
N TYR A 324 -1.10 9.79 5.70
CA TYR A 324 -1.38 9.83 7.12
C TYR A 324 -1.19 11.23 7.67
N ARG A 325 -2.07 11.59 8.61
CA ARG A 325 -1.98 12.85 9.32
C ARG A 325 -2.38 12.67 10.77
N VAL A 326 -1.70 13.36 11.67
CA VAL A 326 -2.14 13.55 13.05
C VAL A 326 -3.02 14.79 13.08
N MET A 327 -4.25 14.65 13.58
CA MET A 327 -5.16 15.75 13.85
C MET A 327 -5.17 16.02 15.35
N VAL A 328 -4.95 17.27 15.74
CA VAL A 328 -5.16 17.77 17.10
C VAL A 328 -6.40 18.65 17.08
N LYS A 329 -7.44 18.22 17.79
CA LYS A 329 -8.74 18.89 17.86
C LYS A 329 -8.98 19.46 19.25
N LEU A 330 -9.20 20.76 19.31
CA LEU A 330 -9.50 21.48 20.55
C LEU A 330 -11.00 21.71 20.70
N ILE A 331 -11.57 21.28 21.82
CA ILE A 331 -13.00 21.49 22.13
C ILE A 331 -13.13 22.75 22.98
N VAL A 332 -13.48 23.87 22.34
CA VAL A 332 -13.61 25.18 23.00
C VAL A 332 -15.03 25.38 23.54
N GLY A 333 -15.14 25.84 24.78
CA GLY A 333 -16.41 26.13 25.44
C GLY A 333 -17.00 27.49 25.06
N GLY A 334 -18.19 27.49 24.44
CA GLY A 334 -19.14 28.60 24.51
C GLY A 334 -19.50 29.32 23.19
N SER A 335 -20.68 28.99 22.65
CA SER A 335 -21.73 29.93 22.21
C SER A 335 -23.06 29.17 22.03
N VAL A 336 -24.16 29.73 22.52
CA VAL A 336 -25.53 29.16 22.52
C VAL A 336 -26.20 29.27 21.13
N THR A 337 -25.53 29.80 20.10
CA THR A 337 -26.09 30.01 18.75
C THR A 337 -25.30 29.34 17.62
N CYS A 338 -24.59 28.26 17.91
CA CYS A 338 -23.82 27.55 16.88
C CYS A 338 -23.88 26.05 17.10
N LEU A 339 -24.76 25.39 16.35
CA LEU A 339 -24.83 23.93 16.17
C LEU A 339 -23.63 23.37 15.35
N SER A 340 -22.50 24.07 15.33
CA SER A 340 -21.24 23.52 14.85
C SER A 340 -20.19 23.62 15.96
N VAL A 341 -19.64 22.45 16.31
CA VAL A 341 -18.39 22.33 17.05
C VAL A 341 -17.33 23.01 16.18
N CYS A 342 -17.07 24.29 16.41
CA CYS A 342 -15.93 24.98 15.80
C CYS A 342 -14.68 24.49 16.53
N GLY A 343 -14.29 23.24 16.24
CA GLY A 343 -13.05 22.67 16.71
C GLY A 343 -11.93 23.28 15.89
N ASP A 344 -10.99 23.96 16.54
CA ASP A 344 -9.75 24.32 15.88
C ASP A 344 -8.95 23.02 15.67
N GLU A 345 -8.61 22.73 14.41
CA GLU A 345 -7.94 21.51 13.99
C GLU A 345 -6.54 21.87 13.48
N VAL A 346 -5.50 21.33 14.13
CA VAL A 346 -4.12 21.38 13.64
C VAL A 346 -3.76 20.02 13.07
N THR A 347 -3.26 19.99 11.85
CA THR A 347 -2.96 18.76 11.14
C THR A 347 -1.48 18.69 10.81
N VAL A 348 -0.82 17.60 11.21
CA VAL A 348 0.59 17.33 10.88
C VAL A 348 0.67 16.06 10.04
N ILE A 349 1.23 16.17 8.83
CA ILE A 349 1.39 15.03 7.90
C ILE A 349 2.68 14.28 8.23
N TYR A 350 2.65 12.96 8.13
CA TYR A 350 3.83 12.11 8.28
C TYR A 350 3.76 10.92 7.31
N GLN A 351 4.88 10.21 7.16
CA GLN A 351 5.00 9.03 6.31
C GLN A 351 5.01 7.76 7.16
N LEU A 352 4.14 6.80 6.83
CA LEU A 352 4.11 5.47 7.44
C LEU A 352 4.70 4.46 6.46
N THR A 353 5.67 3.67 6.89
CA THR A 353 6.39 2.75 6.02
C THR A 353 6.62 1.38 6.68
N PRO A 354 6.79 0.29 5.90
CA PRO A 354 7.18 -1.01 6.44
C PRO A 354 8.60 -0.99 6.98
N HIS A 355 8.87 -1.85 7.96
CA HIS A 355 10.25 -2.16 8.34
C HIS A 355 10.97 -2.81 7.15
N GLN A 356 12.17 -2.34 6.83
CA GLN A 356 13.00 -2.89 5.74
C GLN A 356 13.41 -4.36 5.96
N HIS A 357 13.19 -4.92 7.15
CA HIS A 357 13.60 -6.29 7.52
C HIS A 357 12.68 -7.43 7.05
N TYR A 358 11.73 -7.19 6.14
CA TYR A 358 10.90 -8.27 5.58
C TYR A 358 11.67 -9.31 4.73
N GLY A 359 12.98 -9.13 4.50
CA GLY A 359 13.80 -9.96 3.60
C GLY A 359 14.88 -10.82 4.25
N GLY A 360 14.80 -11.17 5.53
CA GLY A 360 15.86 -11.89 6.24
C GLY A 360 15.39 -13.07 7.08
N LEU A 361 14.83 -14.11 6.46
CA LEU A 361 14.86 -15.44 7.06
C LEU A 361 16.16 -16.13 6.61
N HIS A 362 17.05 -16.30 7.58
CA HIS A 362 18.31 -17.05 7.49
C HIS A 362 18.08 -18.53 7.18
#